data_AF-A0A2E3LWK9-F1
#
_entry.id   AF-A0A2E3LWK9-F1
#
_cell.length_a   1.000
_cell.length_b   1.000
_cell.length_c   1.000
_cell.angle_alpha   90.00
_cell.angle_beta   90.00
_cell.angle_gamma   90.00
#
_symmetry.space_group_name_H-M   'P 1'
#
loop_
_entity.id
_entity.type
_entity.pdbx_description
1 polymer ?
#
loop_
_entity_poly.entity_id
_entity_poly.type
_entity_poly.pdbx_seq_one_letter_code
_entity_poly.pdbx_strand_id
1 'polypeptide(L)'
;MLDEETLTKIRNALKRTLALKMTRSTYWEIQNIVLTALNADKEKATQLLDSLLIGQPRGKLATGPQLDLLNSIINEFCIPLRVAKDVFERAEFLNTIASDIMAHQNRPVFVNRVRRIDGEEFQFMTDTESCLQLLKHMVGRLTELKKSDKTKATLEASAGTIKEFKELVQALAGK
;
A
#
# COMPACT_ATOMS: atom_id res chain seq x y z
N MET A 1 16.55 -27.38 5.77
CA MET A 1 17.61 -26.37 5.83
C MET A 1 17.84 -25.88 4.42
N LEU A 2 17.89 -24.56 4.22
CA LEU A 2 18.14 -23.93 2.93
C LEU A 2 19.64 -23.93 2.67
N ASP A 3 20.05 -24.39 1.49
CA ASP A 3 21.43 -24.28 1.03
C ASP A 3 21.71 -22.90 0.42
N GLU A 4 22.99 -22.59 0.27
CA GLU A 4 23.47 -21.31 -0.26
C GLU A 4 23.05 -21.11 -1.73
N GLU A 5 23.03 -22.18 -2.53
CA GLU A 5 22.64 -22.14 -3.94
C GLU A 5 21.18 -21.72 -4.10
N THR A 6 20.29 -22.30 -3.29
CA THR A 6 18.85 -21.99 -3.26
C THR A 6 18.62 -20.56 -2.82
N LEU A 7 19.29 -20.11 -1.75
CA LEU A 7 19.20 -18.72 -1.28
C LEU A 7 19.68 -17.74 -2.36
N THR A 8 20.76 -18.07 -3.07
CA THR A 8 21.30 -17.25 -4.16
C THR A 8 20.35 -17.21 -5.36
N LYS A 9 19.74 -18.34 -5.74
CA LYS A 9 18.71 -18.41 -6.79
C LYS A 9 17.50 -17.53 -6.45
N ILE A 10 16.99 -17.64 -5.22
CA ILE A 10 15.88 -16.83 -4.72
C ILE A 10 16.27 -15.35 -4.76
N ARG A 11 17.43 -14.98 -4.24
CA ARG A 11 17.92 -13.61 -4.26
C ARG A 11 17.96 -13.03 -5.67
N ASN A 12 18.53 -13.75 -6.63
CA ASN A 12 18.65 -13.28 -8.01
C ASN A 12 17.28 -13.14 -8.70
N ALA A 13 16.37 -14.08 -8.44
CA ALA A 13 15.00 -14.01 -8.97
C ALA A 13 14.23 -12.83 -8.37
N LEU A 14 14.31 -12.62 -7.04
CA LEU A 14 13.70 -11.47 -6.37
C LEU A 14 14.25 -10.15 -6.90
N LYS A 15 15.58 -10.03 -7.09
CA LYS A 15 16.20 -8.85 -7.72
C LYS A 15 15.60 -8.55 -9.08
N ARG A 16 15.44 -9.58 -9.93
CA ARG A 16 14.92 -9.41 -11.28
C ARG A 16 13.46 -8.96 -11.26
N THR A 17 12.62 -9.63 -10.49
CA THR A 17 11.17 -9.33 -10.42
C THR A 17 10.92 -7.95 -9.81
N LEU A 18 11.65 -7.58 -8.75
CA LEU A 18 11.48 -6.29 -8.06
C LEU A 18 12.23 -5.12 -8.72
N ALA A 19 13.07 -5.38 -9.73
CA ALA A 19 13.66 -4.31 -10.56
C ALA A 19 12.64 -3.70 -11.54
N LEU A 20 11.53 -4.39 -11.80
CA LEU A 20 10.46 -3.91 -12.66
C LEU A 20 9.41 -3.14 -11.85
N LYS A 21 8.58 -2.34 -12.53
CA LYS A 21 7.43 -1.68 -11.91
C LYS A 21 6.53 -2.75 -11.27
N MET A 22 6.23 -2.58 -9.98
CA MET A 22 5.33 -3.48 -9.25
C MET A 22 3.91 -3.38 -9.82
N THR A 23 3.29 -4.54 -10.00
CA THR A 23 1.91 -4.68 -10.46
C THR A 23 1.16 -5.66 -9.56
N ARG A 24 -0.15 -5.84 -9.81
CA ARG A 24 -0.97 -6.81 -9.07
C ARG A 24 -0.46 -8.26 -9.18
N SER A 25 0.31 -8.62 -10.21
CA SER A 25 0.86 -9.97 -10.36
C SER A 25 2.21 -10.15 -9.67
N THR A 26 2.89 -9.08 -9.26
CA THR A 26 4.25 -9.15 -8.70
C THR A 26 4.32 -10.01 -7.44
N TYR A 27 3.35 -9.89 -6.54
CA TYR A 27 3.31 -10.72 -5.33
C TYR A 27 3.11 -12.21 -5.64
N TRP A 28 2.25 -12.53 -6.61
CA TRP A 28 2.06 -13.90 -7.11
C TRP A 28 3.32 -14.46 -7.74
N GLU A 29 4.04 -13.66 -8.51
CA GLU A 29 5.31 -14.05 -9.12
C GLU A 29 6.36 -14.39 -8.04
N ILE A 30 6.43 -13.59 -6.97
CA ILE A 30 7.32 -13.86 -5.83
C ILE A 30 6.93 -15.14 -5.11
N GLN A 31 5.64 -15.37 -4.86
CA GLN A 31 5.16 -16.63 -4.28
C GLN A 31 5.57 -17.83 -5.14
N ASN A 32 5.46 -17.72 -6.46
CA ASN A 32 5.87 -18.77 -7.40
C ASN A 32 7.39 -18.99 -7.41
N ILE A 33 8.20 -17.92 -7.34
CA ILE A 33 9.67 -18.00 -7.24
C ILE A 33 10.07 -18.80 -6.00
N VAL A 34 9.52 -18.44 -4.83
CA VAL A 34 9.83 -19.11 -3.57
C VAL A 34 9.39 -20.58 -3.60
N LEU A 35 8.18 -20.86 -4.09
CA LEU A 35 7.66 -22.22 -4.16
C LEU A 35 8.48 -23.10 -5.11
N THR A 36 8.88 -22.55 -6.26
CA THR A 36 9.68 -23.26 -7.26
C THR A 36 11.10 -23.55 -6.76
N ALA A 37 11.74 -22.56 -6.13
CA ALA A 37 13.07 -22.73 -5.56
C ALA A 37 13.13 -23.77 -4.43
N LEU A 38 12.00 -24.02 -3.77
CA LEU A 38 11.87 -24.99 -2.68
C LEU A 38 11.23 -26.31 -3.12
N ASN A 39 11.23 -26.63 -4.42
CA ASN A 39 10.68 -27.87 -4.97
C ASN A 39 9.23 -28.15 -4.53
N ALA A 40 8.39 -27.11 -4.51
CA ALA A 40 7.00 -27.16 -4.07
C ALA A 40 6.77 -27.54 -2.59
N ASP A 41 7.79 -27.44 -1.73
CA ASP A 41 7.66 -27.56 -0.27
C ASP A 41 6.90 -26.36 0.32
N LYS A 42 5.59 -26.53 0.50
CA LYS A 42 4.68 -25.47 0.98
C LYS A 42 5.02 -24.98 2.38
N GLU A 43 5.49 -25.84 3.26
CA GLU A 43 5.77 -25.47 4.65
C GLU A 43 6.99 -24.56 4.71
N LYS A 44 8.08 -24.94 4.05
CA LYS A 44 9.28 -24.09 3.96
C LYS A 44 9.02 -22.81 3.20
N ALA A 45 8.23 -22.87 2.12
CA ALA A 45 7.84 -21.68 1.35
C ALA A 45 7.05 -20.69 2.20
N THR A 46 6.11 -21.17 3.01
CA THR A 46 5.33 -20.34 3.93
C THR A 46 6.23 -19.70 4.98
N GLN A 47 7.11 -20.48 5.61
CA GLN A 47 8.06 -19.95 6.60
C GLN A 47 8.99 -18.89 6.00
N LEU A 48 9.46 -19.08 4.76
CA LEU A 48 10.33 -18.10 4.09
C LEU A 48 9.58 -16.83 3.71
N LEU A 49 8.37 -16.95 3.13
CA LEU A 49 7.53 -15.79 2.80
C LEU A 49 7.18 -14.99 4.06
N ASP A 50 6.81 -15.67 5.14
CA ASP A 50 6.59 -15.02 6.44
C ASP A 50 7.85 -14.32 6.94
N SER A 51 9.01 -14.94 6.80
CA SER A 51 10.28 -14.35 7.21
C SER A 51 10.58 -13.05 6.45
N LEU A 52 10.36 -13.07 5.13
CA LEU A 52 10.51 -11.91 4.26
C LEU A 52 9.49 -10.81 4.59
N LEU A 53 8.24 -11.18 4.90
CA LEU A 53 7.19 -10.22 5.25
C LEU A 53 7.38 -9.62 6.66
N ILE A 54 7.84 -10.39 7.63
CA ILE A 54 8.05 -9.92 9.02
C ILE A 54 9.38 -9.17 9.14
N GLY A 55 10.36 -9.48 8.28
CA GLY A 55 11.70 -8.91 8.38
C GLY A 55 12.59 -9.66 9.38
N GLN A 56 12.22 -10.88 9.78
CA GLN A 56 12.97 -11.71 10.72
C GLN A 56 12.87 -13.19 10.32
N PRO A 57 13.95 -13.98 10.44
CA PRO A 57 13.92 -15.40 10.11
C PRO A 57 12.97 -16.16 11.04
N ARG A 58 12.01 -16.89 10.46
CA ARG A 58 11.05 -17.74 11.16
C ARG A 58 11.45 -19.21 11.03
N GLY A 59 11.46 -19.94 12.13
CA GLY A 59 11.81 -21.37 12.15
C GLY A 59 13.31 -21.63 11.93
N LYS A 60 13.67 -22.91 11.78
CA LYS A 60 15.05 -23.34 11.47
C LYS A 60 15.25 -23.47 9.96
N LEU A 61 15.14 -22.34 9.25
CA LEU A 61 15.34 -22.30 7.79
C LEU A 61 16.82 -22.40 7.40
N ALA A 62 17.71 -21.75 8.14
CA ALA A 62 19.15 -21.72 7.90
C ALA A 62 19.94 -21.65 9.20
N THR A 63 21.23 -22.04 9.18
CA THR A 63 22.16 -21.97 10.31
C THR A 63 23.53 -21.53 9.81
N GLY A 64 24.36 -20.91 10.66
CA GLY A 64 25.73 -20.54 10.30
C GLY A 64 25.77 -19.53 9.14
N PRO A 65 26.70 -19.67 8.16
CA PRO A 65 26.84 -18.73 7.05
C PRO A 65 25.56 -18.54 6.21
N GLN A 66 24.73 -19.57 6.09
CA GLN A 66 23.46 -19.50 5.36
C GLN A 66 22.43 -18.61 6.09
N LEU A 67 22.51 -18.51 7.42
CA LEU A 67 21.66 -17.61 8.19
C LEU A 67 22.02 -16.15 7.90
N ASP A 68 23.31 -15.83 7.75
CA ASP A 68 23.77 -14.49 7.41
C ASP A 68 23.30 -14.09 6.00
N LEU A 69 23.39 -15.02 5.04
CA LEU A 69 22.84 -14.81 3.69
C LEU A 69 21.33 -14.62 3.71
N LEU A 70 20.60 -15.45 4.47
CA LEU A 70 19.16 -15.30 4.63
C LEU A 70 18.79 -13.94 5.24
N ASN A 71 19.50 -13.50 6.29
CA ASN A 71 19.30 -12.18 6.89
C ASN A 71 19.59 -11.06 5.89
N SER A 72 20.63 -11.20 5.06
CA SER A 72 20.90 -10.24 3.98
C SER A 72 19.75 -10.17 2.98
N ILE A 73 19.17 -11.30 2.58
CA ILE A 73 18.02 -11.35 1.67
C ILE A 73 16.80 -10.71 2.32
N ILE A 74 16.51 -11.02 3.58
CA ILE A 74 15.40 -10.44 4.33
C ILE A 74 15.53 -8.92 4.42
N ASN A 75 16.70 -8.41 4.79
CA ASN A 75 16.95 -6.97 4.89
C ASN A 75 16.79 -6.27 3.53
N GLU A 76 17.23 -6.92 2.44
CA GLU A 76 17.16 -6.36 1.09
C GLU A 76 15.72 -6.32 0.55
N PHE A 77 14.92 -7.38 0.76
CA PHE A 77 13.62 -7.54 0.08
C PHE A 77 12.38 -7.40 0.97
N CYS A 78 12.51 -7.24 2.29
CA CYS A 78 11.34 -7.17 3.16
C CYS A 78 10.38 -6.02 2.82
N ILE A 79 10.92 -4.81 2.62
CA ILE A 79 10.10 -3.64 2.29
C ILE A 79 9.50 -3.76 0.88
N PRO A 80 10.29 -4.04 -0.19
CA PRO A 80 9.71 -4.27 -1.52
C PRO A 80 8.62 -5.36 -1.54
N LEU A 81 8.81 -6.45 -0.79
CA LEU A 81 7.81 -7.52 -0.72
C LEU A 81 6.52 -7.06 -0.05
N ARG A 82 6.61 -6.29 1.05
CA ARG A 82 5.44 -5.69 1.71
C ARG A 82 4.68 -4.78 0.75
N VAL A 83 5.39 -3.95 -0.01
CA VAL A 83 4.76 -3.09 -1.02
C VAL A 83 4.10 -3.93 -2.11
N ALA A 84 4.75 -4.99 -2.61
CA ALA A 84 4.15 -5.89 -3.58
C ALA A 84 2.86 -6.53 -3.05
N LYS A 85 2.83 -6.91 -1.77
CA LYS A 85 1.62 -7.41 -1.09
C LYS A 85 0.53 -6.35 -0.97
N ASP A 86 0.90 -5.12 -0.62
CA ASP A 86 -0.05 -3.99 -0.58
C ASP A 86 -0.65 -3.69 -1.95
N VAL A 87 0.16 -3.70 -3.01
CA VAL A 87 -0.32 -3.54 -4.39
C VAL A 87 -1.26 -4.69 -4.77
N PHE A 88 -0.94 -5.92 -4.40
CA PHE A 88 -1.81 -7.06 -4.64
C PHE A 88 -3.19 -6.90 -3.95
N GLU A 89 -3.22 -6.50 -2.68
CA GLU A 89 -4.45 -6.42 -1.89
C GLU A 89 -5.29 -5.17 -2.18
N ARG A 90 -4.63 -4.03 -2.45
CA ARG A 90 -5.28 -2.70 -2.46
C ARG A 90 -4.65 -1.68 -3.41
N ALA A 91 -4.08 -2.10 -4.54
CA ALA A 91 -3.47 -1.24 -5.56
C ALA A 91 -4.21 0.08 -5.84
N GLU A 92 -5.54 0.01 -5.99
CA GLU A 92 -6.37 1.13 -6.45
C GLU A 92 -6.76 2.11 -5.33
N PHE A 93 -6.39 1.84 -4.08
CA PHE A 93 -6.70 2.72 -2.97
C PHE A 93 -5.84 3.98 -3.03
N LEU A 94 -6.43 5.11 -2.60
CA LEU A 94 -5.72 6.36 -2.45
C LEU A 94 -4.60 6.20 -1.41
N ASN A 95 -3.38 6.59 -1.77
CA ASN A 95 -2.22 6.57 -0.88
C ASN A 95 -1.88 7.98 -0.39
N THR A 96 -1.76 8.94 -1.31
CA THR A 96 -1.46 10.34 -0.97
C THR A 96 -2.19 11.30 -1.89
N ILE A 97 -2.45 12.51 -1.39
CA ILE A 97 -2.95 13.65 -2.16
C ILE A 97 -2.10 14.87 -1.83
N ALA A 98 -1.73 15.64 -2.85
CA ALA A 98 -1.07 16.93 -2.73
C ALA A 98 -1.84 17.98 -3.55
N SER A 99 -1.90 19.21 -3.05
CA SER A 99 -2.67 20.28 -3.69
C SER A 99 -1.85 21.58 -3.66
N ASP A 100 -1.64 22.17 -4.84
CA ASP A 100 -1.02 23.49 -5.00
C ASP A 100 -2.09 24.52 -5.36
N ILE A 101 -2.00 25.73 -4.79
CA ILE A 101 -2.87 26.85 -5.15
C ILE A 101 -2.21 27.66 -6.26
N MET A 102 -2.92 27.83 -7.37
CA MET A 102 -2.46 28.60 -8.52
C MET A 102 -3.51 29.64 -8.92
N ALA A 103 -3.07 30.69 -9.60
CA ALA A 103 -3.96 31.62 -10.28
C ALA A 103 -4.07 31.22 -11.75
N HIS A 104 -5.30 30.95 -12.22
CA HIS A 104 -5.58 30.74 -13.63
C HIS A 104 -6.65 31.74 -14.09
N GLN A 105 -6.32 32.61 -15.04
CA GLN A 105 -7.25 33.64 -15.55
C GLN A 105 -7.90 34.49 -14.43
N ASN A 106 -7.09 34.94 -13.46
CA ASN A 106 -7.53 35.68 -12.26
C ASN A 106 -8.50 34.93 -11.31
N ARG A 107 -8.61 33.61 -11.42
CA ARG A 107 -9.34 32.77 -10.46
C ARG A 107 -8.39 31.87 -9.68
N PRO A 108 -8.59 31.70 -8.36
CA PRO A 108 -7.85 30.69 -7.61
C PRO A 108 -8.30 29.30 -8.04
N VAL A 109 -7.33 28.46 -8.40
CA VAL A 109 -7.53 27.05 -8.73
C VAL A 109 -6.58 26.19 -7.90
N PHE A 110 -7.03 24.98 -7.58
CA PHE A 110 -6.23 23.96 -6.90
C PHE A 110 -5.78 22.93 -7.92
N VAL A 111 -4.47 22.72 -8.03
CA VAL A 111 -3.88 21.64 -8.80
C VAL A 111 -3.67 20.46 -7.87
N ASN A 112 -4.53 19.45 -7.99
CA ASN A 112 -4.50 18.26 -7.15
C ASN A 112 -3.74 17.13 -7.86
N ARG A 113 -2.84 16.49 -7.13
CA ARG A 113 -2.17 15.24 -7.54
C ARG A 113 -2.55 14.16 -6.55
N VAL A 114 -3.20 13.12 -7.03
CA VAL A 114 -3.49 11.92 -6.23
C VAL A 114 -2.58 10.80 -6.68
N ARG A 115 -2.03 10.07 -5.71
CA ARG A 115 -1.22 8.88 -5.95
C ARG A 115 -1.88 7.69 -5.27
N ARG A 116 -2.00 6.57 -5.99
CA ARG A 116 -2.52 5.30 -5.49
C ARG A 116 -1.41 4.43 -4.88
N ILE A 117 -1.78 3.32 -4.25
CA ILE A 117 -0.83 2.37 -3.65
C ILE A 117 0.08 1.72 -4.71
N ASP A 118 -0.45 1.45 -5.91
CA ASP A 118 0.35 0.97 -7.06
C ASP A 118 1.31 2.02 -7.65
N GLY A 119 1.27 3.25 -7.11
CA GLY A 119 2.13 4.35 -7.52
C GLY A 119 1.65 5.08 -8.77
N GLU A 120 0.51 4.71 -9.36
CA GLU A 120 -0.10 5.50 -10.43
C GLU A 120 -0.56 6.85 -9.89
N GLU A 121 -0.35 7.89 -10.70
CA GLU A 121 -0.70 9.26 -10.37
C GLU A 121 -1.78 9.78 -11.32
N PHE A 122 -2.70 10.56 -10.77
CA PHE A 122 -3.70 11.29 -11.52
C PHE A 122 -3.72 12.74 -11.06
N GLN A 123 -3.65 13.66 -12.03
CA GLN A 123 -3.72 15.09 -11.78
C GLN A 123 -5.07 15.62 -12.25
N PHE A 124 -5.71 16.44 -11.43
CA PHE A 124 -6.93 17.16 -11.80
C PHE A 124 -6.96 18.54 -11.15
N MET A 125 -7.63 19.48 -11.82
CA MET A 125 -7.79 20.84 -11.31
C MET A 125 -9.20 21.05 -10.81
N THR A 126 -9.32 21.81 -9.72
CA THR A 126 -10.61 22.25 -9.18
C THR A 126 -10.53 23.74 -8.89
N ASP A 127 -11.53 24.49 -9.30
CA ASP A 127 -11.82 25.80 -8.71
C ASP A 127 -12.56 25.64 -7.37
N THR A 128 -12.93 26.76 -6.75
CA THR A 128 -13.67 26.75 -5.48
C THR A 128 -15.00 25.98 -5.57
N GLU A 129 -15.75 26.14 -6.68
CA GLU A 129 -17.06 25.51 -6.84
C GLU A 129 -16.94 23.98 -6.96
N SER A 130 -16.08 23.51 -7.88
CA SER A 130 -15.84 22.09 -8.08
C SER A 130 -15.23 21.41 -6.84
N CYS A 131 -14.40 22.13 -6.07
CA CYS A 131 -13.90 21.64 -4.78
C CYS A 131 -15.03 21.42 -3.76
N LEU A 132 -15.97 22.37 -3.65
CA LEU A 132 -17.14 22.22 -2.77
C LEU A 132 -18.09 21.11 -3.24
N GLN A 133 -18.27 20.93 -4.56
CA GLN A 133 -19.05 19.83 -5.12
C GLN A 133 -18.42 18.47 -4.79
N LEU A 134 -17.09 18.35 -4.88
CA LEU A 134 -16.36 17.15 -4.49
C LEU A 134 -16.53 16.85 -3.00
N LEU A 135 -16.42 17.87 -2.14
CA LEU A 135 -16.65 17.75 -0.71
C LEU A 135 -18.06 17.23 -0.41
N LYS A 136 -19.07 17.84 -1.02
CA LYS A 136 -20.48 17.43 -0.88
C LYS A 136 -20.69 15.98 -1.31
N HIS A 137 -20.07 15.56 -2.42
CA HIS A 137 -20.13 14.17 -2.87
C HIS A 137 -19.57 13.21 -1.81
N MET A 138 -18.38 13.49 -1.29
CA MET A 138 -17.71 12.62 -0.31
C MET A 138 -18.47 12.55 1.02
N VAL A 139 -18.99 13.67 1.52
CA VAL A 139 -19.87 13.69 2.70
C VAL A 139 -21.15 12.89 2.44
N GLY A 140 -21.72 12.98 1.23
CA GLY A 140 -22.85 12.15 0.80
C GLY A 140 -22.54 10.66 0.90
N ARG A 141 -21.38 10.21 0.39
CA ARG A 141 -20.92 8.82 0.50
C ARG A 141 -20.76 8.36 1.94
N LEU A 142 -20.17 9.18 2.82
CA LEU A 142 -20.06 8.87 4.25
C LEU A 142 -21.42 8.77 4.94
N THR A 143 -22.38 9.59 4.52
CA THR A 143 -23.74 9.57 5.07
C THR A 143 -24.48 8.29 4.71
N GLU A 144 -24.21 7.71 3.54
CA GLU A 144 -24.79 6.42 3.12
C GLU A 144 -24.36 5.25 3.99
N LEU A 145 -23.17 5.32 4.62
CA LEU A 145 -22.71 4.29 5.55
C LEU A 145 -23.63 4.14 6.77
N LYS A 146 -24.48 5.13 7.07
CA LYS A 146 -25.46 5.05 8.16
C LYS A 146 -26.64 4.11 7.85
N LYS A 147 -26.80 3.66 6.60
CA LYS A 147 -27.96 2.86 6.16
C LYS A 147 -27.87 1.37 6.54
N SER A 148 -26.72 0.88 6.98
CA SER A 148 -26.51 -0.51 7.40
C SER A 148 -25.73 -0.58 8.70
N ASP A 149 -26.11 -1.50 9.59
CA ASP A 149 -25.47 -1.67 10.90
C ASP A 149 -23.96 -1.98 10.80
N LYS A 150 -23.56 -2.76 9.78
CA LYS A 150 -22.15 -3.12 9.56
C LYS A 150 -21.30 -1.91 9.18
N THR A 151 -21.81 -1.01 8.33
CA THR A 151 -21.09 0.18 7.87
C THR A 151 -21.21 1.34 8.86
N LYS A 152 -22.27 1.35 9.67
CA LYS A 152 -22.48 2.33 10.73
C LYS A 152 -21.38 2.24 11.80
N ALA A 153 -20.99 1.03 12.19
CA ALA A 153 -19.90 0.81 13.15
C ALA A 153 -18.57 1.43 12.67
N THR A 154 -18.26 1.35 11.37
CA THR A 154 -17.06 2.00 10.79
C THR A 154 -17.11 3.52 10.92
N LEU A 155 -18.29 4.11 10.71
CA LEU A 155 -18.48 5.55 10.85
C LEU A 155 -18.40 6.00 12.33
N GLU A 156 -18.99 5.22 13.23
CA GLU A 156 -18.96 5.47 14.69
C GLU A 156 -17.52 5.40 15.23
N ALA A 157 -16.71 4.46 14.74
CA ALA A 157 -15.29 4.38 15.06
C ALA A 157 -14.49 5.63 14.65
N SER A 158 -15.00 6.42 13.69
CA SER A 158 -14.37 7.63 13.16
C SER A 158 -14.98 8.94 13.71
N ALA A 159 -15.76 8.87 14.79
CA ALA A 159 -16.53 10.01 15.31
C ALA A 159 -15.67 11.24 15.68
N GLY A 160 -14.46 11.03 16.20
CA GLY A 160 -13.51 12.10 16.52
C GLY A 160 -13.12 12.91 15.28
N THR A 161 -12.69 12.24 14.22
CA THR A 161 -12.33 12.85 12.94
C THR A 161 -13.52 13.57 12.28
N ILE A 162 -14.73 13.01 12.39
CA ILE A 162 -15.94 13.67 11.88
C ILE A 162 -16.20 14.99 12.64
N LYS A 163 -15.95 15.02 13.95
CA LYS A 163 -16.10 16.23 14.76
C LYS A 163 -15.08 17.30 14.36
N GLU A 164 -13.81 16.92 14.22
CA GLU A 164 -12.74 17.83 13.75
C GLU A 164 -13.08 18.41 12.37
N PHE A 165 -13.55 17.55 11.46
CA PHE A 165 -13.98 17.99 10.13
C PHE A 165 -15.14 18.99 10.17
N LYS A 166 -16.12 18.77 11.06
CA LYS A 166 -17.21 19.71 11.26
C LYS A 166 -16.71 21.08 11.73
N GLU A 167 -15.79 21.11 12.70
CA GLU A 167 -15.22 22.36 13.23
C GLU A 167 -14.46 23.12 12.13
N LEU A 168 -13.68 22.43 11.29
CA LEU A 168 -13.01 23.04 10.14
C LEU A 168 -14.00 23.67 9.14
N VAL A 169 -15.09 22.97 8.82
CA VAL A 169 -16.11 23.49 7.90
C VAL A 169 -16.86 24.69 8.49
N GLN A 170 -17.10 24.71 9.81
CA GLN A 170 -17.73 25.85 10.49
C GLN A 170 -16.82 27.07 10.46
N ALA A 171 -15.54 26.89 10.78
CA ALA A 171 -14.54 27.96 10.72
C ALA A 171 -14.43 28.56 9.29
N LEU A 172 -14.46 27.73 8.25
CA LEU A 172 -14.48 28.19 6.85
C LEU A 172 -15.72 29.03 6.50
N ALA A 173 -16.86 28.75 7.12
CA ALA A 173 -18.10 29.50 6.93
C ALA A 173 -18.17 30.80 7.77
N GLY A 174 -17.14 31.10 8.56
CA GLY A 174 -17.11 32.24 9.47
C GLY A 174 -18.09 32.12 10.63
N LYS A 175 -18.35 30.89 11.10
CA LYS A 175 -19.28 30.58 12.21
C LYS A 175 -18.64 29.72 13.29
#